data_AF-A0A9E4DJJ4-F1
#
_entry.id   AF-A0A9E4DJJ4-F1
#
_cell.length_a   1.000
_cell.length_b   1.000
_cell.length_c   1.000
_cell.angle_alpha   90.00
_cell.angle_beta   90.00
_cell.angle_gamma   90.00
#
_symmetry.space_group_name_H-M   'P 1'
#
loop_
_entity.id
_entity.type
_entity.pdbx_description
1 polymer ?
#
loop_
_entity_poly.entity_id
_entity_poly.type
_entity_poly.pdbx_seq_one_letter_code
_entity_poly.pdbx_strand_id
1 'polypeptide(L)' 'DMLKIDKSFTHALGSGAVGESLVEAIIVMAHKLGLKVIAEGIET' A
#
# COMPACT_ATOMS: atom_id res chain seq x y z
N ASP A 1 12.75 -4.59 9.77
CA ASP A 1 12.39 -4.63 8.33
C ASP A 1 11.16 -3.80 8.03
N MET A 2 11.07 -3.25 6.82
CA MET A 2 10.06 -2.29 6.40
C MET A 2 9.70 -2.51 4.92
N LEU A 3 8.41 -2.47 4.61
CA LEU A 3 7.85 -2.53 3.25
C LEU A 3 7.43 -1.13 2.81
N LYS A 4 7.91 -0.70 1.64
CA LYS A 4 7.52 0.56 1.00
C LYS A 4 6.39 0.30 0.00
N ILE A 5 5.30 1.07 0.11
CA ILE A 5 4.25 1.14 -0.91
C ILE A 5 4.56 2.35 -1.79
N ASP A 6 4.92 2.07 -3.04
CA ASP A 6 5.33 3.07 -4.02
C ASP A 6 4.16 3.93 -4.52
N LYS A 7 4.48 5.11 -5.09
CA LYS A 7 3.52 6.06 -5.67
C LYS A 7 2.55 5.41 -6.65
N SER A 8 3.02 4.45 -7.44
CA SER A 8 2.19 3.70 -8.39
C SER A 8 1.01 2.97 -7.73
N PHE A 9 1.19 2.49 -6.50
CA PHE A 9 0.14 1.84 -5.71
C PHE A 9 -0.69 2.84 -4.91
N THR A 10 -0.09 3.93 -4.42
CA THR A 10 -0.85 4.98 -3.73
C THR A 10 -1.76 5.75 -4.69
N HIS A 11 -1.38 5.93 -5.95
CA HIS A 11 -2.25 6.45 -7.01
C HIS A 11 -3.43 5.53 -7.33
N ALA A 12 -3.32 4.23 -7.05
CA ALA A 12 -4.42 3.30 -7.22
C ALA A 12 -5.48 3.43 -6.10
N LEU A 13 -5.13 4.06 -4.96
CA LEU A 13 -6.09 4.40 -3.92
C LEU A 13 -7.06 5.46 -4.45
N GLY A 14 -8.37 5.22 -4.33
CA GLY A 14 -9.41 6.08 -4.88
C GLY A 14 -9.70 5.90 -6.38
N SER A 15 -8.96 5.04 -7.08
CA SER A 15 -9.26 4.66 -8.49
C SER A 15 -10.37 3.61 -8.62
N GLY A 16 -10.95 3.18 -7.50
CA GLY A 16 -12.03 2.19 -7.41
C GLY A 16 -11.65 0.94 -6.62
N ALA A 17 -12.63 0.04 -6.48
CA ALA A 17 -12.56 -1.11 -5.57
C ALA A 17 -11.34 -2.04 -5.79
N VAL A 18 -10.84 -2.14 -7.03
CA VAL A 18 -9.71 -3.02 -7.37
C VAL A 18 -8.38 -2.49 -6.82
N GLY A 19 -8.12 -1.19 -6.95
CA GLY A 19 -6.91 -0.57 -6.43
C GLY A 19 -6.83 -0.60 -4.92
N GLU A 20 -7.97 -0.33 -4.26
CA GLU A 20 -8.09 -0.40 -2.80
C GLU A 20 -7.87 -1.81 -2.26
N SER A 21 -8.51 -2.82 -2.86
CA SER A 21 -8.37 -4.22 -2.44
C SER A 21 -6.92 -4.72 -2.56
N LEU A 22 -6.18 -4.27 -3.58
CA LEU A 22 -4.78 -4.64 -3.77
C LEU A 22 -3.89 -4.04 -2.68
N VAL A 23 -4.04 -2.75 -2.39
CA VAL A 23 -3.24 -2.08 -1.35
C VAL A 23 -3.55 -2.67 0.03
N GLU A 24 -4.81 -2.97 0.31
CA GLU A 24 -5.21 -3.64 1.55
C GLU A 24 -4.55 -5.02 1.70
N ALA A 25 -4.57 -5.84 0.64
CA ALA A 25 -3.92 -7.15 0.65
C ALA A 25 -2.41 -7.05 0.94
N ILE A 26 -1.73 -6.04 0.36
CA ILE A 26 -0.30 -5.78 0.60
C ILE A 26 -0.05 -5.42 2.07
N ILE A 27 -0.87 -4.54 2.65
CA ILE A 27 -0.76 -4.12 4.06
C ILE A 27 -0.96 -5.33 4.98
N VAL A 28 -1.97 -6.15 4.73
CA VAL A 28 -2.25 -7.36 5.53
C VAL A 28 -1.08 -8.35 5.47
N MET A 29 -0.50 -8.58 4.29
CA MET A 29 0.67 -9.46 4.14
C MET A 29 1.88 -8.92 4.91
N ALA A 30 2.15 -7.62 4.82
CA ALA A 30 3.28 -7.00 5.53
C ALA A 30 3.16 -7.15 7.04
N HIS A 31 1.97 -6.90 7.61
CA HIS A 31 1.73 -7.09 9.04
C HIS A 31 1.88 -8.55 9.48
N LYS A 32 1.43 -9.52 8.66
CA LYS A 32 1.63 -10.95 8.93
C LYS A 32 3.10 -11.35 8.96
N LEU A 33 3.95 -10.65 8.19
CA LEU A 33 5.39 -10.84 8.16
C LEU A 33 6.13 -10.02 9.24
N GLY A 34 5.42 -9.28 10.10
CA GLY A 34 6.04 -8.42 11.12
C GLY A 34 6.75 -7.19 10.54
N LEU A 35 6.43 -6.82 9.30
CA LEU A 35 7.01 -5.66 8.63
C LEU A 35 6.22 -4.40 8.94
N LYS A 36 6.93 -3.28 9.14
CA LYS A 36 6.31 -1.95 9.14
C LYS A 36 6.03 -1.52 7.71
N VAL A 37 4.96 -0.78 7.47
CA VAL A 37 4.60 -0.27 6.15
C VAL A 37 4.75 1.25 6.12
N ILE A 38 5.31 1.78 5.03
CA ILE A 38 5.35 3.22 4.74
C ILE A 38 4.85 3.47 3.31
N ALA A 39 3.97 4.45 3.14
CA ALA A 39 3.50 4.90 1.84
C ALA A 39 4.35 6.08 1.35
N GLU A 40 4.78 6.02 0.09
CA GLU A 40 5.58 7.08 -0.54
C GLU A 40 4.85 7.72 -1.71
N GLY A 41 5.29 8.93 -2.09
CA GLY A 41 4.72 9.66 -3.21
C GLY A 41 3.29 10.17 -2.99
N ILE A 42 2.90 10.41 -1.74
CA ILE A 42 1.68 11.15 -1.40
C ILE A 42 1.92 12.62 -1.77
N GLU A 43 1.48 13.02 -2.95
CA GLU A 43 1.50 14.40 -3.43
C GLU A 43 0.03 14.79 -3.70
N THR A 44 -0.48 15.76 -2.94
CA THR A 44 -1.82 16.34 -3.10
C THR A 44 -1.88 17.33 -4.24
#